data_AF-A0A8J9TX13-F1
#
_entry.id   AF-A0A8J9TX13-F1
#
_cell.length_a   1.000
_cell.length_b   1.000
_cell.length_c   1.000
_cell.angle_alpha   90.00
_cell.angle_beta   90.00
_cell.angle_gamma   90.00
#
_symmetry.space_group_name_H-M   'P 1'
#
loop_
_entity.id
_entity.type
_entity.pdbx_description
1 polymer ?
#
loop_
_entity_poly.entity_id
_entity_poly.type
_entity_poly.pdbx_seq_one_letter_code
_entity_poly.pdbx_strand_id
1 'polypeptide(L)'
;MRLLTALAHSILIAAAPVVWGFSTLSISGRQNSPTTTICRLAVAVPLHEGAPFTNEESKKRHKPLLNEDLWVRTLDYEGFGREVSALGKELALQSGDDDVAHLEKIVSWRNVAAIVGIVSMGMTPNPITIIALSTWTFASWTMLAHHTCHGGYNRIDAGEFHSRGFALGSVGQRVRDWCDWMLPEAWNIEHNRLHHYRLNEKNDPDLVQRNLAFLRQAQLPMLAKYVVLAALFPVWKWYYYAPNTFKELEINRLNREGKSLPLLFEPEAAITIGSLLCPQTASEHALRDIMKPMDFFVRVLSPFLASRFIILPAPLLLIPTVGPTLYAHAIVNLILAELVTNVHSFVTIVTNHAGKDLYTFDDAVKPKTPSFYVRQVVGSANFVTGNDLNDFFHGWLNY
;
A
#
# COMPACT_ATOMS: atom_id res chain seq x y z
N MET A 1 1.24 1.99 26.76
CA MET A 1 1.20 0.82 25.87
C MET A 1 0.07 -0.17 26.19
N ARG A 2 -0.24 -0.50 27.45
CA ARG A 2 -1.37 -1.40 27.82
C ARG A 2 -2.78 -0.79 27.63
N LEU A 3 -2.93 0.53 27.54
CA LEU A 3 -4.23 1.20 27.35
C LEU A 3 -4.73 1.19 25.88
N LEU A 4 -3.81 1.23 24.90
CA LEU A 4 -4.14 1.19 23.47
C LEU A 4 -4.53 -0.22 23.00
N THR A 5 -3.94 -1.26 23.61
CA THR A 5 -4.34 -2.66 23.38
C THR A 5 -5.70 -2.98 24.01
N ALA A 6 -6.02 -2.35 25.16
CA ALA A 6 -7.30 -2.54 25.85
C ALA A 6 -8.48 -1.91 25.08
N LEU A 7 -8.33 -0.72 24.50
CA LEU A 7 -9.40 -0.10 23.71
C LEU A 7 -9.72 -0.87 22.42
N ALA A 8 -8.71 -1.45 21.77
CA ALA A 8 -8.89 -2.30 20.59
C ALA A 8 -9.54 -3.65 20.95
N HIS A 9 -9.23 -4.22 22.12
CA HIS A 9 -9.87 -5.46 22.60
C HIS A 9 -11.33 -5.25 23.06
N SER A 10 -11.65 -4.13 23.71
CA SER A 10 -13.01 -3.90 24.25
C SER A 10 -14.08 -3.65 23.19
N ILE A 11 -13.70 -3.19 21.99
CA ILE A 11 -14.65 -2.98 20.88
C ILE A 11 -14.92 -4.30 20.12
N LEU A 12 -14.03 -5.29 20.20
CA LEU A 12 -14.11 -6.55 19.45
C LEU A 12 -14.69 -7.74 20.26
N ILE A 13 -14.74 -7.66 21.59
CA ILE A 13 -15.22 -8.76 22.46
C ILE A 13 -16.76 -8.84 22.56
N ALA A 14 -17.52 -7.87 22.04
CA ALA A 14 -18.98 -7.87 22.13
C ALA A 14 -19.69 -8.87 21.18
N ALA A 15 -18.97 -9.68 20.39
CA ALA A 15 -19.58 -10.62 19.44
C ALA A 15 -18.75 -11.89 19.20
N ALA A 16 -18.74 -12.84 20.14
CA ALA A 16 -18.75 -14.29 19.87
C ALA A 16 -18.66 -15.12 21.18
N PRO A 17 -19.39 -16.26 21.27
CA PRO A 17 -19.37 -17.12 22.45
C PRO A 17 -18.23 -18.15 22.43
N VAL A 18 -17.87 -18.52 23.65
CA VAL A 18 -16.83 -19.45 24.13
C VAL A 18 -17.06 -20.89 23.64
N VAL A 19 -16.01 -21.54 23.13
CA VAL A 19 -15.79 -23.00 23.27
C VAL A 19 -14.30 -23.28 23.48
N TRP A 20 -13.97 -23.93 24.59
CA TRP A 20 -12.64 -24.41 24.96
C TRP A 20 -12.39 -25.84 24.46
N GLY A 21 -11.13 -26.18 24.20
CA GLY A 21 -10.67 -27.56 24.02
C GLY A 21 -9.16 -27.68 23.85
N PHE A 22 -8.46 -27.96 24.95
CA PHE A 22 -7.01 -28.20 25.02
C PHE A 22 -6.59 -29.49 24.30
N SER A 23 -5.39 -29.49 23.69
CA SER A 23 -4.51 -30.67 23.61
C SER A 23 -3.07 -30.24 23.29
N THR A 24 -2.18 -30.53 24.23
CA THR A 24 -0.73 -30.34 24.17
C THR A 24 -0.04 -31.46 23.40
N LEU A 25 0.92 -31.15 22.53
CA LEU A 25 1.98 -32.08 22.16
C LEU A 25 3.29 -31.33 21.86
N SER A 26 4.26 -31.57 22.74
CA SER A 26 5.67 -31.22 22.65
C SER A 26 6.37 -32.20 21.71
N ILE A 27 7.26 -31.72 20.83
CA ILE A 27 8.50 -32.43 20.47
C ILE A 27 9.58 -31.40 20.09
N SER A 28 10.73 -31.59 20.73
CA SER A 28 12.02 -30.93 20.56
C SER A 28 12.72 -31.30 19.24
N GLY A 29 13.50 -30.39 18.66
CA GLY A 29 14.44 -30.72 17.58
C GLY A 29 15.35 -29.55 17.19
N ARG A 30 16.66 -29.79 17.23
CA ARG A 30 17.77 -28.83 17.18
C ARG A 30 17.90 -27.95 15.92
N GLN A 31 18.44 -26.77 16.21
CA GLN A 31 19.33 -25.89 15.44
C GLN A 31 19.99 -26.46 14.18
N ASN A 32 19.99 -25.67 13.11
CA ASN A 32 21.19 -25.32 12.33
C ASN A 32 20.95 -24.04 11.51
N SER A 33 21.82 -23.05 11.71
CA SER A 33 21.97 -21.83 10.90
C SER A 33 22.62 -22.14 9.54
N PRO A 34 22.25 -21.41 8.47
CA PRO A 34 23.32 -20.70 7.74
C PRO A 34 22.92 -19.32 7.17
N THR A 35 23.88 -18.40 7.33
CA THR A 35 24.46 -17.49 6.32
C THR A 35 23.55 -16.63 5.42
N THR A 36 23.74 -15.33 5.62
CA THR A 36 23.30 -14.17 4.84
C THR A 36 23.68 -14.27 3.36
N THR A 37 22.71 -14.56 2.49
CA THR A 37 22.85 -14.34 1.04
C THR A 37 22.07 -13.09 0.66
N ILE A 38 22.82 -12.02 0.40
CA ILE A 38 22.32 -10.74 -0.11
C ILE A 38 21.81 -10.97 -1.54
N CYS A 39 20.51 -10.83 -1.74
CA CYS A 39 19.86 -11.00 -3.03
C CYS A 39 20.13 -9.78 -3.93
N ARG A 40 21.15 -9.88 -4.80
CA ARG A 40 21.26 -9.04 -6.01
C ARG A 40 20.45 -9.69 -7.13
N LEU A 41 19.80 -8.86 -7.95
CA LEU A 41 19.01 -9.15 -9.16
C LEU A 41 17.50 -9.34 -8.96
N ALA A 42 16.80 -8.20 -8.83
CA ALA A 42 15.43 -8.07 -9.34
C ALA A 42 15.49 -7.94 -10.87
N VAL A 43 15.74 -9.05 -11.57
CA VAL A 43 15.56 -9.13 -13.03
C VAL A 43 14.09 -9.44 -13.30
N ALA A 44 13.48 -8.68 -14.22
CA ALA A 44 12.10 -8.86 -14.64
C ALA A 44 11.90 -10.27 -15.23
N VAL A 45 11.24 -11.14 -14.46
CA VAL A 45 10.68 -12.40 -14.97
C VAL A 45 9.24 -12.10 -15.42
N PRO A 46 8.87 -12.38 -16.69
CA PRO A 46 7.49 -12.30 -17.13
C PRO A 46 6.58 -13.12 -16.21
N LEU A 47 5.38 -12.62 -15.93
CA LEU A 47 4.35 -13.42 -15.27
C LEU A 47 4.13 -14.67 -16.14
N HIS A 48 4.18 -15.86 -15.51
CA HIS A 48 3.77 -17.09 -16.19
C HIS A 48 2.40 -16.86 -16.84
N GLU A 49 2.29 -17.18 -18.13
CA GLU A 49 1.01 -17.22 -18.82
C GLU A 49 0.05 -18.06 -17.95
N GLY A 50 -1.02 -17.43 -17.47
CA GLY A 50 -2.07 -18.14 -16.75
C GLY A 50 -2.55 -19.32 -17.59
N ALA A 51 -2.95 -20.40 -16.91
CA ALA A 51 -3.46 -21.59 -17.56
C ALA A 51 -4.47 -21.25 -18.67
N PRO A 52 -4.45 -21.95 -19.83
CA PRO A 52 -5.33 -21.65 -20.93
C PRO A 52 -6.80 -21.73 -20.48
N PHE A 53 -7.53 -20.67 -20.83
CA PHE A 53 -8.96 -20.51 -20.57
C PHE A 53 -9.73 -21.71 -21.13
N THR A 54 -10.28 -22.57 -20.26
CA THR A 54 -11.16 -23.66 -20.70
C THR A 54 -12.59 -23.11 -20.79
N ASN A 55 -13.22 -23.29 -21.96
CA ASN A 55 -14.56 -22.75 -22.29
C ASN A 55 -15.71 -23.23 -21.39
N GLU A 56 -15.47 -24.07 -20.38
CA GLU A 56 -16.52 -24.67 -19.57
C GLU A 56 -17.08 -23.76 -18.47
N GLU A 57 -16.36 -22.72 -18.01
CA GLU A 57 -16.89 -21.76 -17.04
C GLU A 57 -17.89 -20.74 -17.65
N SER A 58 -18.03 -20.70 -18.98
CA SER A 58 -18.85 -19.73 -19.71
C SER A 58 -20.38 -19.91 -19.58
N LYS A 59 -20.86 -20.93 -18.85
CA LYS A 59 -22.29 -21.23 -18.69
C LYS A 59 -22.96 -20.56 -17.47
N LYS A 60 -22.40 -19.48 -16.93
CA LYS A 60 -23.16 -18.62 -16.00
C LYS A 60 -24.16 -17.79 -16.80
N ARG A 61 -25.45 -17.89 -16.50
CA ARG A 61 -26.49 -16.99 -17.02
C ARG A 61 -26.06 -15.55 -16.73
N HIS A 62 -25.63 -14.83 -17.75
CA HIS A 62 -25.27 -13.43 -17.61
C HIS A 62 -26.54 -12.67 -17.22
N LYS A 63 -26.49 -11.94 -16.11
CA LYS A 63 -27.59 -11.04 -15.75
C LYS A 63 -27.80 -10.06 -16.91
N PRO A 64 -29.04 -9.71 -17.26
CA PRO A 64 -29.27 -8.64 -18.21
C PRO A 64 -28.58 -7.37 -17.70
N LEU A 65 -27.88 -6.67 -18.60
CA LEU A 65 -27.23 -5.41 -18.27
C LEU A 65 -28.29 -4.36 -17.91
N LEU A 66 -27.96 -3.51 -16.96
CA LEU A 66 -28.77 -2.32 -16.68
C LEU A 66 -28.65 -1.34 -17.85
N ASN A 67 -29.58 -0.39 -17.96
CA ASN A 67 -29.60 0.57 -19.07
C ASN A 67 -28.31 1.42 -19.08
N GLU A 68 -27.84 1.79 -17.89
CA GLU A 68 -26.58 2.50 -17.68
C GLU A 68 -25.34 1.70 -18.08
N ASP A 69 -25.43 0.37 -18.22
CA ASP A 69 -24.31 -0.52 -18.57
C ASP A 69 -24.33 -0.95 -20.05
N LEU A 70 -25.33 -0.54 -20.83
CA LEU A 70 -25.46 -0.96 -22.23
C LEU A 70 -24.26 -0.58 -23.09
N TRP A 71 -23.55 0.49 -22.73
CA TRP A 71 -22.33 0.93 -23.39
C TRP A 71 -21.27 -0.18 -23.47
N VAL A 72 -21.21 -1.09 -22.47
CA VAL A 72 -20.27 -2.23 -22.43
C VAL A 72 -20.44 -3.12 -23.65
N ARG A 73 -21.66 -3.28 -24.17
CA ARG A 73 -21.92 -4.11 -25.36
C ARG A 73 -21.62 -3.39 -26.67
N THR A 74 -21.75 -2.07 -26.69
CA THR A 74 -21.71 -1.27 -27.91
C THR A 74 -20.37 -0.56 -28.11
N LEU A 75 -19.48 -0.56 -27.11
CA LEU A 75 -18.17 0.05 -27.21
C LEU A 75 -17.31 -0.65 -28.27
N ASP A 76 -16.70 0.13 -29.17
CA ASP A 76 -15.61 -0.35 -30.03
C ASP A 76 -14.34 -0.47 -29.19
N TYR A 77 -14.16 -1.62 -28.54
CA TYR A 77 -12.97 -1.90 -27.74
C TYR A 77 -11.70 -1.74 -28.56
N GLU A 78 -11.64 -2.30 -29.76
CA GLU A 78 -10.44 -2.24 -30.61
C GLU A 78 -10.11 -0.80 -31.01
N GLY A 79 -11.12 0.01 -31.35
CA GLY A 79 -10.97 1.45 -31.57
C GLY A 79 -10.40 2.17 -30.36
N PHE A 80 -11.03 2.01 -29.20
CA PHE A 80 -10.58 2.60 -27.95
C PHE A 80 -9.12 2.20 -27.63
N GLY A 81 -8.79 0.92 -27.79
CA GLY A 81 -7.43 0.44 -27.52
C GLY A 81 -6.38 1.01 -28.48
N ARG A 82 -6.74 1.22 -29.75
CA ARG A 82 -5.87 1.91 -30.71
C ARG A 82 -5.64 3.37 -30.30
N GLU A 83 -6.68 4.09 -29.90
CA GLU A 83 -6.60 5.50 -29.48
C GLU A 83 -5.75 5.66 -28.22
N VAL A 84 -6.01 4.87 -27.18
CA VAL A 84 -5.21 4.89 -25.93
C VAL A 84 -3.73 4.56 -26.22
N SER A 85 -3.48 3.56 -27.07
CA SER A 85 -2.11 3.20 -27.44
C SER A 85 -1.42 4.27 -28.28
N ALA A 86 -2.16 4.99 -29.13
CA ALA A 86 -1.64 6.10 -29.91
C ALA A 86 -1.28 7.29 -29.00
N LEU A 87 -2.18 7.66 -28.08
CA LEU A 87 -1.94 8.69 -27.07
C LEU A 87 -0.71 8.36 -26.21
N GLY A 88 -0.60 7.11 -25.73
CA GLY A 88 0.56 6.68 -24.93
C GLY A 88 1.89 6.74 -25.69
N LYS A 89 1.88 6.55 -27.02
CA LYS A 89 3.07 6.74 -27.88
C LYS A 89 3.40 8.22 -28.07
N GLU A 90 2.38 9.05 -28.28
CA GLU A 90 2.53 10.50 -28.41
C GLU A 90 3.14 11.10 -27.14
N LEU A 91 2.54 10.84 -25.98
CA LEU A 91 3.02 11.34 -24.69
C LEU A 91 4.44 10.85 -24.38
N ALA A 92 4.74 9.59 -24.72
CA ALA A 92 6.10 9.05 -24.57
C ALA A 92 7.15 9.74 -25.44
N LEU A 93 6.78 10.29 -26.60
CA LEU A 93 7.67 11.06 -27.47
C LEU A 93 7.82 12.51 -27.00
N GLN A 94 6.85 13.01 -26.24
CA GLN A 94 6.87 14.32 -25.62
C GLN A 94 7.66 14.33 -24.30
N SER A 95 8.03 13.16 -23.77
CA SER A 95 8.80 13.09 -22.54
C SER A 95 10.17 13.76 -22.68
N GLY A 96 10.57 14.53 -21.66
CA GLY A 96 11.80 15.31 -21.72
C GLY A 96 11.97 16.29 -20.56
N ASP A 97 12.55 17.45 -20.85
CA ASP A 97 12.95 18.45 -19.85
C ASP A 97 11.77 18.98 -19.02
N ASP A 98 10.57 19.07 -19.61
CA ASP A 98 9.36 19.51 -18.90
C ASP A 98 8.94 18.52 -17.79
N ASP A 99 9.13 17.21 -18.00
CA ASP A 99 8.88 16.19 -16.96
C ASP A 99 9.89 16.31 -15.81
N VAL A 100 11.16 16.59 -16.14
CA VAL A 100 12.22 16.82 -15.15
C VAL A 100 11.91 18.07 -14.34
N ALA A 101 11.55 19.18 -15.00
CA ALA A 101 11.17 20.42 -14.35
C ALA A 101 9.94 20.24 -13.43
N HIS A 102 8.96 19.44 -13.87
CA HIS A 102 7.81 19.09 -13.05
C HIS A 102 8.20 18.25 -11.81
N LEU A 103 9.05 17.24 -11.98
CA LEU A 103 9.58 16.44 -10.88
C LEU A 103 10.36 17.32 -9.88
N GLU A 104 11.25 18.18 -10.37
CA GLU A 104 12.03 19.11 -9.53
C GLU A 104 11.13 20.06 -8.74
N LYS A 105 10.04 20.56 -9.35
CA LYS A 105 9.01 21.36 -8.66
C LYS A 105 8.41 20.59 -7.48
N ILE A 106 7.99 19.35 -7.70
CA ILE A 106 7.41 18.49 -6.65
C ILE A 106 8.45 18.19 -5.55
N VAL A 107 9.67 17.85 -5.93
CA VAL A 107 10.79 17.62 -5.00
C VAL A 107 11.04 18.86 -4.15
N SER A 108 11.01 20.05 -4.76
CA SER A 108 11.16 21.33 -4.06
C SER A 108 10.06 21.55 -3.02
N TRP A 109 8.79 21.34 -3.39
CA TRP A 109 7.66 21.51 -2.45
C TRP A 109 7.73 20.51 -1.29
N ARG A 110 8.04 19.24 -1.58
CA ARG A 110 8.32 18.24 -0.55
C ARG A 110 9.44 18.69 0.37
N ASN A 111 10.55 19.20 -0.18
CA ASN A 111 11.72 19.61 0.59
C ASN A 111 11.44 20.82 1.48
N VAL A 112 10.67 21.79 1.00
CA VAL A 112 10.22 22.91 1.83
C VAL A 112 9.41 22.40 3.02
N ALA A 113 8.45 21.49 2.79
CA ALA A 113 7.68 20.87 3.87
C ALA A 113 8.58 20.08 4.86
N ALA A 114 9.57 19.35 4.33
CA ALA A 114 10.55 18.63 5.15
C ALA A 114 11.37 19.59 6.02
N ILE A 115 11.92 20.66 5.45
CA ILE A 115 12.73 21.66 6.16
C ILE A 115 11.89 22.32 7.25
N VAL A 116 10.70 22.83 6.92
CA VAL A 116 9.80 23.46 7.89
C VAL A 116 9.45 22.49 9.01
N GLY A 117 9.08 21.25 8.67
CA GLY A 117 8.72 20.22 9.64
C GLY A 117 9.86 19.83 10.56
N ILE A 118 11.05 19.55 10.02
CA ILE A 118 12.23 19.10 10.79
C ILE A 118 12.76 20.24 11.68
N VAL A 119 12.88 21.46 11.16
CA VAL A 119 13.40 22.59 11.95
C VAL A 119 12.44 22.94 13.09
N SER A 120 11.13 22.83 12.88
CA SER A 120 10.13 23.17 13.88
C SER A 120 9.70 22.01 14.79
N MET A 121 10.16 20.77 14.57
CA MET A 121 9.65 19.60 15.30
C MET A 121 9.81 19.70 16.82
N GLY A 122 10.86 20.36 17.32
CA GLY A 122 11.07 20.55 18.76
C GLY A 122 10.16 21.58 19.43
N MET A 123 9.42 22.38 18.65
CA MET A 123 8.45 23.35 19.18
C MET A 123 7.27 22.62 19.83
N THR A 124 6.62 23.25 20.80
CA THR A 124 5.35 22.76 21.37
C THR A 124 4.40 22.34 20.24
N PRO A 125 3.69 21.19 20.37
CA PRO A 125 2.86 20.68 19.29
C PRO A 125 1.95 21.73 18.66
N ASN A 126 2.09 21.91 17.35
CA ASN A 126 1.40 22.98 16.63
C ASN A 126 1.04 22.57 15.19
N PRO A 127 -0.03 23.15 14.60
CA PRO A 127 -0.50 22.73 13.28
C PRO A 127 0.52 22.90 12.15
N ILE A 128 1.36 23.94 12.19
CA ILE A 128 2.31 24.23 11.11
C ILE A 128 3.34 23.10 11.01
N THR A 129 3.94 22.73 12.15
CA THR A 129 4.90 21.62 12.23
C THR A 129 4.26 20.31 11.79
N ILE A 130 3.07 20.00 12.30
CA ILE A 130 2.36 18.75 12.04
C ILE A 130 2.00 18.62 10.56
N ILE A 131 1.43 19.68 9.96
CA ILE A 131 1.06 19.70 8.55
C ILE A 131 2.32 19.60 7.68
N ALA A 132 3.39 20.33 7.99
CA ALA A 132 4.63 20.28 7.20
C ALA A 132 5.27 18.88 7.20
N LEU A 133 5.39 18.24 8.39
CA LEU A 133 5.88 16.87 8.50
C LEU A 133 4.96 15.87 7.77
N SER A 134 3.64 16.09 7.85
CA SER A 134 2.66 15.24 7.18
C SER A 134 2.74 15.35 5.66
N THR A 135 2.77 16.59 5.15
CA THR A 135 2.95 16.89 3.73
C THR A 135 4.26 16.31 3.19
N TRP A 136 5.36 16.43 3.94
CA TRP A 136 6.62 15.79 3.56
C TRP A 136 6.45 14.28 3.37
N THR A 137 5.83 13.60 4.34
CA THR A 137 5.65 12.15 4.31
C THR A 137 4.71 11.71 3.20
N PHE A 138 3.57 12.41 3.06
CA PHE A 138 2.59 12.16 2.00
C PHE A 138 3.18 12.33 0.60
N ALA A 139 3.89 13.44 0.35
CA ALA A 139 4.52 13.72 -0.95
C ALA A 139 5.66 12.74 -1.26
N SER A 140 6.43 12.32 -0.25
CA SER A 140 7.48 11.32 -0.45
C SER A 140 6.92 9.99 -0.95
N TRP A 141 5.74 9.60 -0.50
CA TRP A 141 5.09 8.39 -1.00
C TRP A 141 4.34 8.63 -2.32
N THR A 142 3.31 9.47 -2.30
CA THR A 142 2.30 9.53 -3.37
C THR A 142 2.82 10.14 -4.66
N MET A 143 3.84 11.00 -4.60
CA MET A 143 4.31 11.77 -5.76
C MET A 143 5.70 11.34 -6.22
N LEU A 144 6.56 10.92 -5.28
CA LEU A 144 7.92 10.49 -5.60
C LEU A 144 8.01 8.98 -5.68
N ALA A 145 7.78 8.28 -4.56
CA ALA A 145 7.97 6.83 -4.55
C ALA A 145 7.01 6.11 -5.48
N HIS A 146 5.73 6.49 -5.49
CA HIS A 146 4.72 5.90 -6.37
C HIS A 146 5.13 6.01 -7.85
N HIS A 147 5.32 7.24 -8.34
CA HIS A 147 5.65 7.51 -9.75
C HIS A 147 7.03 6.95 -10.13
N THR A 148 8.02 7.05 -9.25
CA THR A 148 9.36 6.49 -9.49
C THR A 148 9.32 4.97 -9.56
N CYS A 149 8.63 4.30 -8.65
CA CYS A 149 8.54 2.84 -8.63
C CYS A 149 7.76 2.28 -9.82
N HIS A 150 6.76 3.02 -10.33
CA HIS A 150 6.10 2.72 -11.62
C HIS A 150 7.02 2.91 -12.83
N GLY A 151 8.14 3.60 -12.66
CA GLY A 151 9.08 3.92 -13.72
C GLY A 151 8.66 5.11 -14.57
N GLY A 152 7.85 6.02 -14.01
CA GLY A 152 7.40 7.25 -14.68
C GLY A 152 8.55 8.10 -15.23
N TYR A 153 9.71 8.03 -14.58
CA TYR A 153 10.90 8.81 -14.96
C TYR A 153 12.00 7.98 -15.63
N ASN A 154 11.78 6.69 -15.94
CA ASN A 154 12.82 5.81 -16.46
C ASN A 154 13.33 6.18 -17.88
N ARG A 155 12.62 7.06 -18.59
CA ARG A 155 12.92 7.46 -19.97
C ARG A 155 13.62 8.81 -20.07
N ILE A 156 13.75 9.51 -18.96
CA ILE A 156 14.36 10.84 -18.86
C ILE A 156 15.54 10.76 -17.89
N ASP A 157 16.44 11.74 -17.94
CA ASP A 157 17.56 11.83 -16.99
C ASP A 157 17.09 12.46 -15.67
N ALA A 158 16.40 11.66 -14.84
CA ALA A 158 15.87 12.09 -13.55
C ALA A 158 16.79 11.73 -12.37
N GLY A 159 18.10 11.54 -12.61
CA GLY A 159 19.07 11.23 -11.57
C GLY A 159 18.73 9.97 -10.76
N GLU A 160 18.47 10.13 -9.46
CA GLU A 160 18.19 9.01 -8.55
C GLU A 160 16.76 8.44 -8.66
N PHE A 161 15.85 9.16 -9.33
CA PHE A 161 14.45 8.77 -9.48
C PHE A 161 14.27 7.74 -10.60
N HIS A 162 14.79 6.53 -10.39
CA HIS A 162 14.69 5.42 -11.34
C HIS A 162 14.26 4.12 -10.67
N SER A 163 13.27 3.43 -11.25
CA SER A 163 12.56 2.32 -10.59
C SER A 163 13.45 1.11 -10.21
N ARG A 164 14.58 0.92 -10.90
CA ARG A 164 15.51 -0.20 -10.63
C ARG A 164 16.38 -0.02 -9.38
N GLY A 165 16.48 1.19 -8.85
CA GLY A 165 17.38 1.50 -7.72
C GLY A 165 16.73 2.28 -6.59
N PHE A 166 15.64 2.99 -6.86
CA PHE A 166 14.97 3.86 -5.89
C PHE A 166 14.50 3.08 -4.65
N ALA A 167 15.03 3.44 -3.48
CA ALA A 167 14.74 2.84 -2.18
C ALA A 167 15.10 1.34 -2.03
N LEU A 168 15.83 0.77 -3.00
CA LEU A 168 16.18 -0.65 -3.03
C LEU A 168 17.63 -0.91 -2.56
N GLY A 169 17.90 -2.15 -2.14
CA GLY A 169 19.26 -2.68 -1.97
C GLY A 169 19.92 -2.46 -0.61
N SER A 170 19.52 -1.45 0.17
CA SER A 170 19.95 -1.32 1.58
C SER A 170 18.94 -0.56 2.43
N VAL A 171 18.99 -0.77 3.75
CA VAL A 171 18.16 -0.01 4.71
C VAL A 171 18.45 1.49 4.65
N GLY A 172 19.71 1.87 4.47
CA GLY A 172 20.09 3.29 4.32
C GLY A 172 19.48 3.91 3.06
N GLN A 173 19.51 3.18 1.94
CA GLN A 173 18.89 3.62 0.69
C GLN A 173 17.37 3.74 0.81
N ARG A 174 16.70 2.77 1.44
CA ARG A 174 15.27 2.87 1.76
C ARG A 174 14.98 4.12 2.58
N VAL A 175 15.71 4.37 3.66
CA VAL A 175 15.46 5.52 4.54
C VAL A 175 15.72 6.85 3.82
N ARG A 176 16.71 6.92 2.92
CA ARG A 176 17.01 8.13 2.16
C ARG A 176 15.97 8.42 1.09
N ASP A 177 15.63 7.42 0.28
CA ASP A 177 14.82 7.58 -0.93
C ASP A 177 13.31 7.55 -0.59
N TRP A 178 12.89 6.60 0.26
CA TRP A 178 11.48 6.44 0.67
C TRP A 178 11.34 5.76 2.05
N CYS A 179 11.37 6.59 3.09
CA CYS A 179 11.20 6.13 4.46
C CYS A 179 9.70 6.05 4.85
N ASP A 180 9.11 4.87 4.70
CA ASP A 180 7.70 4.60 5.00
C ASP A 180 7.48 3.19 5.60
N TRP A 181 6.25 2.88 6.02
CA TRP A 181 5.82 1.63 6.62
C TRP A 181 5.89 0.42 5.69
N MET A 182 5.91 0.62 4.38
CA MET A 182 6.02 -0.46 3.41
C MET A 182 7.49 -0.72 3.05
N LEU A 183 7.80 -1.98 2.73
CA LEU A 183 9.03 -2.30 2.02
C LEU A 183 8.86 -1.95 0.54
N PRO A 184 9.80 -1.23 -0.09
CA PRO A 184 9.70 -0.87 -1.51
C PRO A 184 9.57 -2.10 -2.42
N GLU A 185 10.30 -3.18 -2.15
CA GLU A 185 10.17 -4.44 -2.90
C GLU A 185 8.80 -5.08 -2.76
N ALA A 186 8.21 -4.99 -1.56
CA ALA A 186 6.91 -5.56 -1.25
C ALA A 186 5.80 -4.78 -1.95
N TRP A 187 5.87 -3.45 -1.87
CA TRP A 187 4.98 -2.54 -2.56
C TRP A 187 5.04 -2.72 -4.08
N ASN A 188 6.25 -2.89 -4.65
CA ASN A 188 6.42 -3.18 -6.08
C ASN A 188 5.78 -4.50 -6.53
N ILE A 189 5.63 -5.48 -5.64
CA ILE A 189 4.94 -6.73 -5.97
C ILE A 189 3.44 -6.51 -5.89
N GLU A 190 2.94 -6.10 -4.73
CA GLU A 190 1.50 -5.95 -4.51
C GLU A 190 0.90 -4.89 -5.45
N HIS A 191 1.41 -3.65 -5.41
CA HIS A 191 0.83 -2.55 -6.17
C HIS A 191 1.13 -2.68 -7.67
N ASN A 192 2.42 -2.73 -8.05
CA ASN A 192 2.79 -2.59 -9.46
C ASN A 192 2.54 -3.86 -10.27
N ARG A 193 2.63 -5.05 -9.67
CA ARG A 193 2.53 -6.33 -10.42
C ARG A 193 1.20 -7.02 -10.24
N LEU A 194 0.54 -6.86 -9.10
CA LEU A 194 -0.76 -7.47 -8.85
C LEU A 194 -1.87 -6.47 -9.10
N HIS A 195 -1.97 -5.41 -8.28
CA HIS A 195 -3.07 -4.46 -8.31
C HIS A 195 -3.29 -3.83 -9.70
N HIS A 196 -2.29 -3.15 -10.29
CA HIS A 196 -2.46 -2.53 -11.63
C HIS A 196 -2.77 -3.52 -12.75
N TYR A 197 -2.35 -4.77 -12.62
CA TYR A 197 -2.58 -5.80 -13.65
C TYR A 197 -3.88 -6.58 -13.43
N ARG A 198 -4.51 -6.42 -12.27
CA ARG A 198 -5.71 -7.15 -11.84
C ARG A 198 -6.76 -6.21 -11.26
N LEU A 199 -6.72 -4.92 -11.62
CA LEU A 199 -7.54 -3.89 -10.99
C LEU A 199 -9.02 -4.32 -10.92
N ASN A 200 -9.55 -4.34 -9.70
CA ASN A 200 -10.90 -4.77 -9.35
C ASN A 200 -11.29 -6.20 -9.75
N GLU A 201 -10.32 -7.05 -10.09
CA GLU A 201 -10.52 -8.48 -10.25
C GLU A 201 -10.53 -9.19 -8.88
N LYS A 202 -11.04 -10.42 -8.84
CA LYS A 202 -11.02 -11.24 -7.61
C LYS A 202 -9.64 -11.34 -6.94
N ASN A 203 -8.59 -11.36 -7.77
CA ASN A 203 -7.19 -11.55 -7.34
C ASN A 203 -6.42 -10.22 -7.17
N ASP A 204 -7.12 -9.09 -7.21
CA ASP A 204 -6.59 -7.79 -6.82
C ASP A 204 -6.33 -7.78 -5.29
N PRO A 205 -5.10 -7.54 -4.80
CA PRO A 205 -4.87 -7.40 -3.38
C PRO A 205 -5.59 -6.19 -2.77
N ASP A 206 -5.87 -5.14 -3.55
CA ASP A 206 -6.43 -3.86 -3.09
C ASP A 206 -7.93 -3.69 -3.40
N LEU A 207 -8.65 -4.79 -3.68
CA LEU A 207 -10.10 -4.76 -3.84
C LEU A 207 -10.82 -4.40 -2.52
N VAL A 208 -11.06 -3.10 -2.31
CA VAL A 208 -11.67 -2.51 -1.10
C VAL A 208 -12.99 -3.19 -0.73
N GLN A 209 -13.81 -3.52 -1.74
CA GLN A 209 -15.08 -4.24 -1.55
C GLN A 209 -14.90 -5.57 -0.81
N ARG A 210 -13.88 -6.36 -1.19
CA ARG A 210 -13.56 -7.65 -0.57
C ARG A 210 -12.92 -7.43 0.79
N ASN A 211 -11.94 -6.54 0.86
CA ASN A 211 -11.12 -6.37 2.08
C ASN A 211 -11.92 -5.75 3.23
N LEU A 212 -12.98 -5.00 2.95
CA LEU A 212 -13.94 -4.49 3.95
C LEU A 212 -15.19 -5.38 4.10
N ALA A 213 -15.19 -6.62 3.61
CA ALA A 213 -16.35 -7.52 3.72
C ALA A 213 -16.80 -7.72 5.18
N PHE A 214 -15.85 -7.84 6.12
CA PHE A 214 -16.16 -7.98 7.55
C PHE A 214 -17.02 -6.82 8.07
N LEU A 215 -16.71 -5.58 7.67
CA LEU A 215 -17.44 -4.39 8.11
C LEU A 215 -18.75 -4.19 7.33
N ARG A 216 -18.71 -4.46 6.02
CA ARG A 216 -19.90 -4.38 5.15
C ARG A 216 -20.99 -5.34 5.60
N GLN A 217 -20.62 -6.59 5.87
CA GLN A 217 -21.54 -7.67 6.23
C GLN A 217 -21.90 -7.70 7.72
N ALA A 218 -21.17 -6.97 8.58
CA ALA A 218 -21.50 -6.87 9.99
C ALA A 218 -22.92 -6.32 10.20
N GLN A 219 -23.66 -6.93 11.13
CA GLN A 219 -24.99 -6.51 11.57
C GLN A 219 -24.88 -5.36 12.58
N LEU A 220 -24.26 -4.26 12.16
CA LEU A 220 -24.04 -3.05 12.95
C LEU A 220 -24.82 -1.87 12.35
N PRO A 221 -25.33 -0.93 13.17
CA PRO A 221 -25.87 0.33 12.68
C PRO A 221 -24.85 1.09 11.82
N MET A 222 -25.32 1.82 10.80
CA MET A 222 -24.44 2.56 9.87
C MET A 222 -23.46 3.51 10.58
N LEU A 223 -23.91 4.20 11.64
CA LEU A 223 -23.04 5.06 12.43
C LEU A 223 -21.85 4.29 13.04
N ALA A 224 -22.10 3.09 13.58
CA ALA A 224 -21.03 2.26 14.13
C ALA A 224 -20.03 1.83 13.04
N LYS A 225 -20.51 1.51 11.82
CA LYS A 225 -19.64 1.22 10.69
C LYS A 225 -18.75 2.41 10.32
N TYR A 226 -19.31 3.63 10.30
CA TYR A 226 -18.52 4.85 10.08
C TYR A 226 -17.50 5.12 11.18
N VAL A 227 -17.84 4.85 12.44
CA VAL A 227 -16.89 5.00 13.56
C VAL A 227 -15.72 4.02 13.42
N VAL A 228 -15.98 2.75 13.07
CA VAL A 228 -14.92 1.77 12.80
C VAL A 228 -14.04 2.24 11.64
N LEU A 229 -14.65 2.71 10.55
CA LEU A 229 -13.91 3.21 9.40
C LEU A 229 -13.05 4.44 9.75
N ALA A 230 -13.59 5.41 10.50
CA ALA A 230 -12.86 6.59 10.95
C ALA A 230 -11.68 6.22 11.89
N ALA A 231 -11.83 5.15 12.69
CA ALA A 231 -10.74 4.64 13.52
C ALA A 231 -9.62 3.95 12.71
N LEU A 232 -9.91 3.45 11.49
CA LEU A 232 -8.91 2.86 10.60
C LEU A 232 -8.10 3.93 9.84
N PHE A 233 -8.69 5.09 9.52
CA PHE A 233 -8.02 6.17 8.78
C PHE A 233 -6.62 6.52 9.29
N PRO A 234 -6.37 6.75 10.60
CA PRO A 234 -5.05 7.18 11.06
C PRO A 234 -4.03 6.04 11.21
N VAL A 235 -4.42 4.77 10.99
CA VAL A 235 -3.56 3.61 11.29
C VAL A 235 -3.38 2.62 10.15
N TRP A 236 -4.16 2.76 9.07
CA TRP A 236 -4.27 1.75 8.02
C TRP A 236 -2.94 1.36 7.36
N LYS A 237 -1.99 2.29 7.17
CA LYS A 237 -0.73 1.97 6.48
C LYS A 237 0.05 0.90 7.21
N TRP A 238 0.26 1.05 8.52
CA TRP A 238 1.03 0.08 9.29
C TRP A 238 0.16 -1.09 9.77
N TYR A 239 -1.12 -0.85 10.05
CA TYR A 239 -2.03 -1.88 10.59
C TYR A 239 -2.50 -2.89 9.54
N TYR A 240 -2.75 -2.42 8.31
CA TYR A 240 -3.33 -3.19 7.21
C TYR A 240 -2.42 -3.22 5.98
N TYR A 241 -1.95 -2.10 5.47
CA TYR A 241 -1.31 -2.09 4.15
C TYR A 241 0.09 -2.73 4.16
N ALA A 242 0.95 -2.33 5.09
CA ALA A 242 2.28 -2.90 5.29
C ALA A 242 2.28 -4.43 5.47
N PRO A 243 1.43 -5.06 6.32
CA PRO A 243 1.41 -6.51 6.38
C PRO A 243 0.91 -7.18 5.08
N ASN A 244 -0.04 -6.58 4.34
CA ASN A 244 -0.49 -7.16 3.05
C ASN A 244 0.58 -7.06 1.96
N THR A 245 1.25 -5.91 1.79
CA THR A 245 2.41 -5.81 0.87
C THR A 245 3.45 -6.90 1.19
N PHE A 246 3.76 -7.09 2.48
CA PHE A 246 4.80 -8.03 2.90
C PHE A 246 4.37 -9.49 2.76
N LYS A 247 3.09 -9.80 2.98
CA LYS A 247 2.49 -11.11 2.68
C LYS A 247 2.71 -11.47 1.20
N GLU A 248 2.41 -10.56 0.28
CA GLU A 248 2.60 -10.80 -1.16
C GLU A 248 4.07 -10.97 -1.55
N LEU A 249 4.99 -10.25 -0.90
CA LEU A 249 6.43 -10.45 -1.06
C LEU A 249 6.86 -11.87 -0.66
N GLU A 250 6.41 -12.36 0.50
CA GLU A 250 6.79 -13.69 1.00
C GLU A 250 6.13 -14.80 0.17
N ILE A 251 4.86 -14.63 -0.26
CA ILE A 251 4.22 -15.53 -1.23
C ILE A 251 5.03 -15.59 -2.54
N ASN A 252 5.44 -14.42 -3.07
CA ASN A 252 6.26 -14.36 -4.28
C ASN A 252 7.60 -15.09 -4.10
N ARG A 253 8.23 -14.96 -2.92
CA ARG A 253 9.47 -15.67 -2.58
C ARG A 253 9.27 -17.17 -2.57
N LEU A 254 8.22 -17.68 -1.91
CA LEU A 254 7.90 -19.11 -1.89
C LEU A 254 7.66 -19.66 -3.30
N ASN A 255 6.90 -18.94 -4.12
CA ASN A 255 6.64 -19.31 -5.51
C ASN A 255 7.93 -19.40 -6.34
N ARG A 256 8.85 -18.44 -6.17
CA ARG A 256 10.17 -18.45 -6.85
C ARG A 256 11.07 -19.60 -6.39
N GLU A 257 10.90 -20.05 -5.15
CA GLU A 257 11.58 -21.21 -4.58
C GLU A 257 10.90 -22.54 -4.96
N GLY A 258 9.80 -22.50 -5.71
CA GLY A 258 9.02 -23.70 -6.07
C GLY A 258 8.31 -24.36 -4.89
N LYS A 259 8.12 -23.61 -3.79
CA LYS A 259 7.45 -24.10 -2.58
C LYS A 259 5.94 -23.90 -2.69
N SER A 260 5.17 -24.91 -2.31
CA SER A 260 3.72 -24.79 -2.17
C SER A 260 3.37 -23.92 -0.96
N LEU A 261 2.25 -23.20 -1.06
CA LEU A 261 1.68 -22.50 0.08
C LEU A 261 1.20 -23.51 1.14
N PRO A 262 1.21 -23.14 2.44
CA PRO A 262 0.70 -23.99 3.51
C PRO A 262 -0.76 -24.41 3.27
N LEU A 263 -1.11 -25.60 3.76
CA LEU A 263 -2.49 -26.09 3.74
C LEU A 263 -3.37 -25.13 4.57
N LEU A 264 -4.58 -24.84 4.09
CA LEU A 264 -5.55 -23.92 4.71
C LEU A 264 -5.21 -22.42 4.63
N PHE A 265 -4.07 -22.04 4.05
CA PHE A 265 -3.79 -20.64 3.80
C PHE A 265 -4.62 -20.11 2.63
N GLU A 266 -5.32 -19.00 2.87
CA GLU A 266 -6.13 -18.30 1.87
C GLU A 266 -5.33 -17.08 1.36
N PRO A 267 -4.69 -17.15 0.18
CA PRO A 267 -3.79 -16.09 -0.28
C PRO A 267 -4.51 -14.75 -0.55
N GLU A 268 -5.78 -14.79 -0.98
CA GLU A 268 -6.57 -13.59 -1.27
C GLU A 268 -7.10 -12.90 -0.01
N ALA A 269 -7.02 -13.54 1.17
CA ALA A 269 -7.48 -12.96 2.41
C ALA A 269 -6.61 -11.75 2.81
N ALA A 270 -7.26 -10.62 3.07
CA ALA A 270 -6.61 -9.47 3.68
C ALA A 270 -6.21 -9.80 5.11
N ILE A 271 -5.00 -9.37 5.49
CA ILE A 271 -4.49 -9.56 6.85
C ILE A 271 -4.28 -8.21 7.55
N THR A 272 -4.17 -8.25 8.87
CA THR A 272 -3.72 -7.10 9.67
C THR A 272 -2.54 -7.51 10.54
N ILE A 273 -1.94 -6.55 11.25
CA ILE A 273 -1.02 -6.88 12.35
C ILE A 273 -1.71 -7.81 13.37
N GLY A 274 -3.01 -7.64 13.60
CA GLY A 274 -3.80 -8.51 14.47
C GLY A 274 -3.76 -9.97 14.02
N SER A 275 -3.95 -10.23 12.73
CA SER A 275 -3.86 -11.56 12.12
C SER A 275 -2.50 -12.23 12.38
N LEU A 276 -1.41 -11.45 12.37
CA LEU A 276 -0.06 -11.94 12.58
C LEU A 276 0.26 -12.20 14.05
N LEU A 277 -0.14 -11.29 14.95
CA LEU A 277 0.19 -11.34 16.38
C LEU A 277 -0.78 -12.21 17.18
N CYS A 278 -2.04 -12.23 16.80
CA CYS A 278 -3.14 -12.92 17.49
C CYS A 278 -4.04 -13.65 16.47
N PRO A 279 -3.54 -14.67 15.75
CA PRO A 279 -4.31 -15.40 14.75
C PRO A 279 -5.55 -16.04 15.39
N GLN A 280 -6.68 -15.95 14.71
CA GLN A 280 -7.98 -16.48 15.11
C GLN A 280 -8.51 -17.54 14.13
N THR A 281 -8.09 -17.50 12.87
CA THR A 281 -8.54 -18.45 11.83
C THR A 281 -7.44 -19.43 11.43
N ALA A 282 -7.83 -20.56 10.82
CA ALA A 282 -6.87 -21.53 10.30
C ALA A 282 -5.90 -20.91 9.26
N SER A 283 -6.41 -20.03 8.40
CA SER A 283 -5.59 -19.29 7.43
C SER A 283 -4.59 -18.34 8.13
N GLU A 284 -5.00 -17.65 9.20
CA GLU A 284 -4.10 -16.79 9.97
C GLU A 284 -3.05 -17.59 10.78
N HIS A 285 -3.39 -18.78 11.23
CA HIS A 285 -2.41 -19.69 11.81
C HIS A 285 -1.38 -20.14 10.76
N ALA A 286 -1.84 -20.52 9.57
CA ALA A 286 -1.00 -20.91 8.44
C ALA A 286 -0.13 -19.75 7.89
N LEU A 287 -0.60 -18.49 8.00
CA LEU A 287 0.16 -17.29 7.63
C LEU A 287 1.53 -17.22 8.33
N ARG A 288 1.65 -17.73 9.56
CA ARG A 288 2.92 -17.69 10.32
C ARG A 288 4.01 -18.59 9.73
N ASP A 289 3.65 -19.56 8.89
CA ASP A 289 4.60 -20.39 8.15
C ASP A 289 5.15 -19.66 6.93
N ILE A 290 4.43 -18.64 6.44
CA ILE A 290 4.83 -17.78 5.32
C ILE A 290 5.62 -16.56 5.83
N MET A 291 5.10 -15.91 6.86
CA MET A 291 5.56 -14.62 7.33
C MET A 291 5.69 -14.63 8.85
N LYS A 292 6.93 -14.56 9.35
CA LYS A 292 7.18 -14.54 10.80
C LYS A 292 6.95 -13.13 11.36
N PRO A 293 6.30 -12.99 12.53
CA PRO A 293 6.09 -11.69 13.17
C PRO A 293 7.38 -10.88 13.37
N MET A 294 8.48 -11.55 13.72
CA MET A 294 9.76 -10.89 13.92
C MET A 294 10.40 -10.41 12.62
N ASP A 295 10.26 -11.17 11.53
CA ASP A 295 10.80 -10.74 10.23
C ASP A 295 10.04 -9.52 9.72
N PHE A 296 8.72 -9.49 9.89
CA PHE A 296 7.91 -8.31 9.61
C PHE A 296 8.35 -7.11 10.46
N PHE A 297 8.50 -7.28 11.77
CA PHE A 297 8.93 -6.18 12.64
C PHE A 297 10.31 -5.63 12.25
N VAL A 298 11.31 -6.49 12.09
CA VAL A 298 12.71 -6.08 11.84
C VAL A 298 12.92 -5.54 10.44
N ARG A 299 12.29 -6.14 9.42
CA ARG A 299 12.50 -5.74 8.02
C ARG A 299 11.58 -4.59 7.63
N VAL A 300 10.33 -4.60 8.10
CA VAL A 300 9.30 -3.68 7.63
C VAL A 300 9.17 -2.48 8.58
N LEU A 301 8.82 -2.71 9.85
CA LEU A 301 8.46 -1.63 10.77
C LEU A 301 9.66 -0.91 11.38
N SER A 302 10.67 -1.64 11.85
CA SER A 302 11.75 -1.04 12.65
C SER A 302 12.60 -0.02 11.90
N PRO A 303 12.90 -0.14 10.59
CA PRO A 303 13.64 0.89 9.88
C PRO A 303 12.94 2.25 9.90
N PHE A 304 11.63 2.28 9.65
CA PHE A 304 10.83 3.51 9.73
C PHE A 304 10.72 4.01 11.18
N LEU A 305 10.41 3.11 12.12
CA LEU A 305 10.29 3.48 13.53
C LEU A 305 11.57 4.12 14.08
N ALA A 306 12.72 3.49 13.79
CA ALA A 306 14.02 3.97 14.24
C ALA A 306 14.43 5.27 13.54
N SER A 307 14.31 5.35 12.21
CA SER A 307 14.69 6.56 11.49
C SER A 307 13.82 7.75 11.88
N ARG A 308 12.50 7.59 11.89
CA ARG A 308 11.53 8.68 12.06
C ARG A 308 11.39 9.11 13.50
N PHE A 309 11.26 8.18 14.44
CA PHE A 309 10.93 8.49 15.84
C PHE A 309 12.10 8.35 16.81
N ILE A 310 13.30 7.98 16.35
CA ILE A 310 14.49 7.91 17.21
C ILE A 310 15.61 8.76 16.63
N ILE A 311 16.10 8.41 15.45
CA ILE A 311 17.28 9.02 14.83
C ILE A 311 17.01 10.47 14.45
N LEU A 312 15.88 10.76 13.78
CA LEU A 312 15.54 12.10 13.35
C LEU A 312 15.46 13.12 14.50
N PRO A 313 14.73 12.87 15.61
CA PRO A 313 14.67 13.81 16.72
C PRO A 313 15.89 13.76 17.67
N ALA A 314 16.71 12.71 17.64
CA ALA A 314 17.84 12.52 18.58
C ALA A 314 18.79 13.72 18.72
N PRO A 315 19.14 14.48 17.66
CA PRO A 315 20.00 15.66 17.80
C PRO A 315 19.48 16.70 18.79
N LEU A 316 18.16 16.79 19.00
CA LEU A 316 17.57 17.72 19.98
C LEU A 316 17.99 17.41 21.42
N LEU A 317 18.32 16.17 21.74
CA LEU A 317 18.82 15.77 23.07
C LEU A 317 20.17 16.39 23.41
N LEU A 318 20.92 16.85 22.41
CA LEU A 318 22.22 17.47 22.60
C LEU A 318 22.12 18.93 23.07
N ILE A 319 20.93 19.53 23.04
CA ILE A 319 20.71 20.92 23.47
C ILE A 319 20.68 20.98 25.00
N PRO A 320 21.61 21.69 25.66
CA PRO A 320 21.68 21.72 27.13
C PRO A 320 20.38 22.23 27.75
N THR A 321 20.02 21.63 28.88
CA THR A 321 18.85 21.99 29.73
C THR A 321 17.48 21.72 29.09
N VAL A 322 17.25 22.06 27.83
CA VAL A 322 15.95 21.98 27.16
C VAL A 322 15.80 20.78 26.22
N GLY A 323 16.89 20.08 25.90
CA GLY A 323 16.92 18.99 24.91
C GLY A 323 15.89 17.88 25.14
N PRO A 324 15.70 17.35 26.37
CA PRO A 324 14.66 16.36 26.65
C PRO A 324 13.24 16.85 26.33
N THR A 325 12.93 18.12 26.59
CA THR A 325 11.63 18.73 26.28
C THR A 325 11.44 18.87 24.77
N LEU A 326 12.45 19.36 24.06
CA LEU A 326 12.42 19.49 22.61
C LEU A 326 12.26 18.13 21.93
N TYR A 327 12.97 17.10 22.41
CA TYR A 327 12.81 15.73 21.93
C TYR A 327 11.38 15.21 22.16
N ALA A 328 10.82 15.41 23.36
CA ALA A 328 9.45 14.99 23.66
C ALA A 328 8.42 15.67 22.74
N HIS A 329 8.57 16.98 22.51
CA HIS A 329 7.74 17.70 21.54
C HIS A 329 7.88 17.15 20.12
N ALA A 330 9.11 16.86 19.68
CA ALA A 330 9.36 16.29 18.36
C ALA A 330 8.67 14.95 18.17
N ILE A 331 8.73 14.05 19.16
CA ILE A 331 8.02 12.78 19.12
C ILE A 331 6.50 12.99 18.98
N VAL A 332 5.92 13.90 19.76
CA VAL A 332 4.49 14.20 19.68
C VAL A 332 4.12 14.75 18.31
N ASN A 333 4.88 15.73 17.79
CA ASN A 333 4.66 16.30 16.46
C ASN A 333 4.77 15.25 15.35
N LEU A 334 5.78 14.38 15.41
CA LEU A 334 5.98 13.29 14.44
C LEU A 334 4.83 12.28 14.49
N ILE A 335 4.37 11.90 15.68
CA ILE A 335 3.21 10.99 15.82
C ILE A 335 1.96 11.64 15.24
N LEU A 336 1.67 12.89 15.60
CA LEU A 336 0.50 13.60 15.08
C LEU A 336 0.57 13.78 13.56
N ALA A 337 1.75 14.10 13.02
CA ALA A 337 1.96 14.20 11.58
C ALA A 337 1.75 12.86 10.87
N GLU A 338 2.15 11.75 11.48
CA GLU A 338 1.90 10.42 10.94
C GLU A 338 0.40 10.10 10.92
N LEU A 339 -0.35 10.43 11.98
CA LEU A 339 -1.80 10.25 12.00
C LEU A 339 -2.48 11.07 10.90
N VAL A 340 -2.09 12.34 10.72
CA VAL A 340 -2.62 13.21 9.65
C VAL A 340 -2.27 12.65 8.26
N THR A 341 -1.04 12.14 8.08
CA THR A 341 -0.61 11.53 6.81
C THR A 341 -1.42 10.28 6.49
N ASN A 342 -1.71 9.44 7.49
CA ASN A 342 -2.52 8.24 7.31
C ASN A 342 -3.96 8.62 6.94
N VAL A 343 -4.54 9.62 7.60
CA VAL A 343 -5.87 10.14 7.24
C VAL A 343 -5.88 10.66 5.80
N HIS A 344 -4.94 11.53 5.44
CA HIS A 344 -4.86 12.12 4.10
C HIS A 344 -4.66 11.04 3.03
N SER A 345 -3.70 10.13 3.21
CA SER A 345 -3.49 9.02 2.27
C SER A 345 -4.67 8.05 2.20
N PHE A 346 -5.38 7.79 3.30
CA PHE A 346 -6.58 6.96 3.25
C PHE A 346 -7.65 7.61 2.38
N VAL A 347 -7.97 8.88 2.63
CA VAL A 347 -9.04 9.57 1.90
C VAL A 347 -8.69 9.79 0.45
N THR A 348 -7.41 9.89 0.08
CA THR A 348 -6.99 9.98 -1.32
C THR A 348 -6.96 8.59 -1.97
N ILE A 349 -6.27 7.61 -1.40
CA ILE A 349 -5.99 6.33 -2.09
C ILE A 349 -7.20 5.41 -2.05
N VAL A 350 -7.82 5.21 -0.89
CA VAL A 350 -8.90 4.22 -0.74
C VAL A 350 -10.15 4.66 -1.50
N THR A 351 -10.42 5.98 -1.56
CA THR A 351 -11.58 6.50 -2.28
C THR A 351 -11.43 6.41 -3.80
N ASN A 352 -10.19 6.38 -4.32
CA ASN A 352 -9.93 6.11 -5.74
C ASN A 352 -10.45 4.73 -6.18
N HIS A 353 -10.57 3.78 -5.23
CA HIS A 353 -11.10 2.42 -5.45
C HIS A 353 -12.45 2.17 -4.77
N ALA A 354 -13.13 3.23 -4.31
CA ALA A 354 -14.41 3.10 -3.63
C ALA A 354 -15.46 4.01 -4.28
N GLY A 355 -16.35 3.38 -5.05
CA GLY A 355 -17.52 4.00 -5.64
C GLY A 355 -18.58 2.94 -5.92
N LYS A 356 -19.86 3.33 -5.90
CA LYS A 356 -20.98 2.43 -6.23
C LYS A 356 -21.07 2.14 -7.74
N ASP A 357 -20.36 2.94 -8.51
CA ASP A 357 -20.26 3.02 -9.96
C ASP A 357 -18.95 2.41 -10.50
N LEU A 358 -18.04 1.97 -9.62
CA LEU A 358 -16.83 1.26 -10.02
C LEU A 358 -17.13 -0.21 -10.30
N TYR A 359 -16.66 -0.70 -11.44
CA TYR A 359 -16.88 -2.08 -11.85
C TYR A 359 -15.90 -3.03 -11.16
N THR A 360 -16.41 -4.20 -10.77
CA THR A 360 -15.60 -5.35 -10.34
C THR A 360 -15.70 -6.48 -11.35
N PHE A 361 -14.63 -7.24 -11.53
CA PHE A 361 -14.52 -8.26 -12.58
C PHE A 361 -14.32 -9.66 -11.98
N ASP A 362 -15.11 -10.61 -12.46
CA ASP A 362 -15.03 -12.02 -12.03
C ASP A 362 -13.95 -12.80 -12.79
N ASP A 363 -13.49 -12.27 -13.92
CA ASP A 363 -12.54 -12.87 -14.86
C ASP A 363 -11.31 -11.98 -15.06
N ALA A 364 -10.23 -12.57 -15.57
CA ALA A 364 -9.00 -11.87 -15.89
C ALA A 364 -8.92 -11.50 -17.37
N VAL A 365 -8.29 -10.36 -17.69
CA VAL A 365 -7.97 -9.98 -19.07
C VAL A 365 -6.47 -9.94 -19.31
N LYS A 366 -6.06 -10.19 -20.56
CA LYS A 366 -4.65 -10.10 -20.94
C LYS A 366 -4.19 -8.64 -20.80
N PRO A 367 -3.06 -8.36 -20.12
CA PRO A 367 -2.54 -7.00 -19.98
C PRO A 367 -2.26 -6.31 -21.32
N LYS A 368 -2.40 -4.99 -21.35
CA LYS A 368 -2.16 -4.14 -22.54
C LYS A 368 -3.03 -4.49 -23.75
N THR A 369 -4.19 -5.07 -23.52
CA THR A 369 -5.24 -5.25 -24.52
C THR A 369 -6.28 -4.14 -24.42
N PRO A 370 -7.14 -3.95 -25.43
CA PRO A 370 -8.17 -2.93 -25.34
C PRO A 370 -9.13 -3.12 -24.16
N SER A 371 -9.53 -4.36 -23.88
CA SER A 371 -10.34 -4.68 -22.69
C SER A 371 -9.63 -4.33 -21.39
N PHE A 372 -8.31 -4.56 -21.31
CA PHE A 372 -7.51 -4.15 -20.16
C PHE A 372 -7.58 -2.64 -19.95
N TYR A 373 -7.41 -1.82 -20.99
CA TYR A 373 -7.49 -0.37 -20.85
C TYR A 373 -8.87 0.11 -20.40
N VAL A 374 -9.95 -0.44 -20.96
CA VAL A 374 -11.32 -0.08 -20.52
C VAL A 374 -11.50 -0.39 -19.04
N ARG A 375 -11.03 -1.55 -18.57
CA ARG A 375 -11.10 -1.93 -17.15
C ARG A 375 -10.31 -1.00 -16.23
N GLN A 376 -9.15 -0.50 -16.68
CA GLN A 376 -8.40 0.50 -15.93
C GLN A 376 -9.21 1.79 -15.75
N VAL A 377 -9.92 2.23 -16.78
CA VAL A 377 -10.71 3.47 -16.75
C VAL A 377 -11.98 3.35 -15.91
N VAL A 378 -12.70 2.22 -16.01
CA VAL A 378 -13.98 2.04 -15.28
C VAL A 378 -13.81 1.40 -13.90
N GLY A 379 -12.57 1.05 -13.55
CA GLY A 379 -12.20 0.44 -12.27
C GLY A 379 -11.74 1.45 -11.21
N SER A 380 -11.55 2.72 -11.57
CA SER A 380 -11.06 3.76 -10.67
C SER A 380 -11.92 5.01 -10.72
N ALA A 381 -11.93 5.77 -9.63
CA ALA A 381 -12.61 7.04 -9.52
C ALA A 381 -11.62 8.19 -9.79
N ASN A 382 -11.91 9.03 -10.77
CA ASN A 382 -11.03 10.17 -11.06
C ASN A 382 -11.25 11.34 -10.10
N PHE A 383 -10.15 12.03 -9.79
CA PHE A 383 -10.20 13.29 -9.06
C PHE A 383 -10.43 14.47 -10.02
N VAL A 384 -10.99 15.56 -9.49
CA VAL A 384 -10.89 16.86 -10.16
C VAL A 384 -9.41 17.20 -10.27
N THR A 385 -8.94 17.66 -11.43
CA THR A 385 -7.54 18.04 -11.68
C THR A 385 -7.41 19.36 -12.45
N GLY A 386 -6.18 19.79 -12.71
CA GLY A 386 -5.87 20.94 -13.56
C GLY A 386 -5.38 22.17 -12.79
N ASN A 387 -5.03 22.00 -11.51
CA ASN A 387 -4.41 23.02 -10.69
C ASN A 387 -3.41 22.36 -9.75
N ASP A 388 -2.20 22.87 -9.74
CA ASP A 388 -1.08 22.43 -8.90
C ASP A 388 -1.43 22.18 -7.43
N LEU A 389 -2.23 23.06 -6.80
CA LEU A 389 -2.61 22.91 -5.40
C LEU A 389 -3.47 21.66 -5.19
N ASN A 390 -4.49 21.51 -6.04
CA ASN A 390 -5.45 20.42 -5.97
C ASN A 390 -4.79 19.10 -6.37
N ASP A 391 -3.99 19.10 -7.44
CA ASP A 391 -3.26 17.92 -7.91
C ASP A 391 -2.24 17.45 -6.86
N PHE A 392 -1.61 18.39 -6.13
CA PHE A 392 -0.74 18.07 -4.99
C PHE A 392 -1.48 17.40 -3.84
N PHE A 393 -2.65 17.89 -3.45
CA PHE A 393 -3.42 17.24 -2.38
C PHE A 393 -4.00 15.89 -2.81
N HIS A 394 -4.20 15.65 -4.11
CA HIS A 394 -4.52 14.33 -4.65
C HIS A 394 -3.30 13.45 -4.94
N GLY A 395 -2.08 13.96 -4.71
CA GLY A 395 -0.83 13.23 -4.92
C GLY A 395 -0.50 12.92 -6.38
N TRP A 396 -1.11 13.61 -7.35
CA TRP A 396 -1.05 13.26 -8.78
C TRP A 396 -1.36 11.79 -9.05
N LEU A 397 -2.33 11.24 -8.32
CA LEU A 397 -2.76 9.83 -8.40
C LEU A 397 -3.94 9.61 -9.35
N ASN A 398 -4.24 10.57 -10.23
CA ASN A 398 -5.29 10.36 -11.24
C ASN A 398 -4.81 9.38 -12.33
N TYR A 399 -5.74 8.62 -12.89
CA TYR A 399 -5.47 7.67 -13.98
C TYR A 399 -5.38 8.33 -15.35
#